data_AF-A0A930QHG3-F1
#
_entry.id   AF-A0A930QHG3-F1
#
_cell.length_a   1.000
_cell.length_b   1.000
_cell.length_c   1.000
_cell.angle_alpha   90.00
_cell.angle_beta   90.00
_cell.angle_gamma   90.00
#
_symmetry.space_group_name_H-M   'P 1'
#
loop_
_entity.id
_entity.type
_entity.pdbx_description
1 polymer ?
#
loop_
_entity_poly.entity_id
_entity_poly.type
_entity_poly.pdbx_seq_one_letter_code
_entity_poly.pdbx_strand_id
1 'polypeptide(L)'
;CTPDDVRAVFDRMEGIRVSAIVFSGQETLGAPKALQTTIDEMKERRLTLGLIEGITQLQFYRQQGMDEIAKGLGEEHVARLYAIPPDEQKKLKIAEAVERWVTTDEERNIRINLLRIYDTPAPNMSLLETNMKYFTDTSKALEAHGFAIGHAGTFAEYAPSRLLRALVIMGVAAAGVLYLSLVIPALNRRRRAVLLAFVVLALIGMMPVLLGAGSKIRVLAALASANLFPALAVTGLLDLLGGRRFAKDTPTWRIIVAGWVLLGITSALSLVGAGYLSGSLVDTRYLLEFDIFRGIKLTFVLPMVLVAIAFMQRFDIFDGQFDASAGVLGQVREILATPVRVGSLLGGLVLIGALIVLVLRSGHTSGMPVPGIELKMRAALEQLFYARPRTKEFMIGHPAFLLALCAAVRRWRTWIIFALVLVATIGQGSMVETFAHMRTPIEMSLVRGIGGIFLGGAIGAVLVALVAAWNHLLERVRKAV
;
A
#
# COMPACT_ATOMS: atom_id res chain seq x y z
N CYS A 1 -35.19 -20.93 -13.46
CA CYS A 1 -34.60 -20.27 -14.62
C CYS A 1 -34.11 -21.34 -15.59
N THR A 2 -34.87 -21.54 -16.66
CA THR A 2 -34.52 -22.33 -17.84
C THR A 2 -33.76 -21.44 -18.85
N PRO A 3 -33.13 -22.01 -19.89
CA PRO A 3 -32.56 -21.23 -20.99
C PRO A 3 -33.57 -20.29 -21.65
N ASP A 4 -34.83 -20.70 -21.80
CA ASP A 4 -35.86 -19.88 -22.43
C ASP A 4 -36.28 -18.70 -21.54
N ASP A 5 -36.28 -18.88 -20.20
CA ASP A 5 -36.48 -17.76 -19.26
C ASP A 5 -35.37 -16.70 -19.42
N VAL A 6 -34.13 -17.14 -19.63
CA VAL A 6 -32.98 -16.25 -19.85
C VAL A 6 -33.15 -15.47 -21.15
N ARG A 7 -33.45 -16.16 -22.26
CA ARG A 7 -33.68 -15.53 -23.56
C ARG A 7 -34.79 -14.50 -23.52
N ALA A 8 -35.91 -14.83 -22.89
CA ALA A 8 -37.02 -13.90 -22.72
C ALA A 8 -36.62 -12.59 -22.01
N VAL A 9 -35.63 -12.61 -21.11
CA VAL A 9 -35.09 -11.38 -20.50
C VAL A 9 -34.26 -10.56 -21.48
N PHE A 10 -33.44 -11.20 -22.33
CA PHE A 10 -32.65 -10.52 -23.35
C PHE A 10 -33.49 -10.02 -24.53
N ASP A 11 -34.55 -10.74 -24.90
CA ASP A 11 -35.49 -10.34 -25.96
C ASP A 11 -36.21 -9.04 -25.58
N ARG A 12 -36.50 -8.84 -24.29
CA ARG A 12 -37.07 -7.58 -23.79
C ARG A 12 -36.14 -6.37 -23.96
N MET A 13 -34.86 -6.60 -24.25
CA MET A 13 -33.88 -5.55 -24.52
C MET A 13 -33.77 -5.23 -26.01
N GLU A 14 -34.45 -5.96 -26.89
CA GLU A 14 -34.43 -5.67 -28.33
C GLU A 14 -34.97 -4.25 -28.61
N GLY A 15 -34.27 -3.54 -29.50
CA GLY A 15 -34.56 -2.14 -29.81
C GLY A 15 -34.09 -1.13 -28.75
N ILE A 16 -33.58 -1.59 -27.60
CA ILE A 16 -33.00 -0.73 -26.56
C ILE A 16 -31.48 -0.74 -26.67
N ARG A 17 -30.86 0.44 -26.69
CA ARG A 17 -29.40 0.56 -26.71
C ARG A 17 -28.82 0.30 -25.33
N VAL A 18 -28.54 -0.97 -25.03
CA VAL A 18 -27.90 -1.40 -23.78
C VAL A 18 -26.40 -1.58 -24.00
N SER A 19 -25.58 -0.95 -23.16
CA SER A 19 -24.11 -1.06 -23.21
C SER A 19 -23.52 -1.95 -22.12
N ALA A 20 -24.23 -2.10 -20.99
CA ALA A 20 -23.77 -2.87 -19.85
C ALA A 20 -24.95 -3.47 -19.07
N ILE A 21 -24.69 -4.60 -18.41
CA ILE A 21 -25.63 -5.28 -17.49
C ILE A 21 -25.04 -5.31 -16.09
N VAL A 22 -25.90 -5.05 -15.11
CA VAL A 22 -25.59 -5.15 -13.68
C VAL A 22 -26.67 -6.01 -13.05
N PHE A 23 -26.29 -7.10 -12.38
CA PHE A 23 -27.24 -7.98 -11.71
C PHE A 23 -27.61 -7.44 -10.33
N SER A 24 -28.89 -7.51 -9.99
CA SER A 24 -29.39 -7.23 -8.64
C SER A 24 -29.60 -8.52 -7.84
N GLY A 25 -29.40 -8.48 -6.52
CA GLY A 25 -29.68 -9.61 -5.63
C GLY A 25 -28.47 -10.52 -5.40
N GLN A 26 -28.71 -11.71 -4.83
CA GLN A 26 -27.66 -12.67 -4.45
C GLN A 26 -27.21 -13.60 -5.60
N GLU A 27 -27.96 -13.64 -6.70
CA GLU A 27 -27.76 -14.57 -7.81
C GLU A 27 -27.80 -13.80 -9.14
N THR A 28 -26.99 -14.22 -10.11
CA THR A 28 -27.04 -13.69 -11.47
C THR A 28 -28.12 -14.40 -12.30
N LEU A 29 -28.56 -13.76 -13.38
CA LEU A 29 -29.51 -14.40 -14.31
C LEU A 29 -28.93 -15.72 -14.84
N GLY A 30 -29.76 -16.77 -14.84
CA GLY A 30 -29.36 -18.12 -15.26
C GLY A 30 -28.62 -18.93 -14.19
N ALA A 31 -28.25 -18.36 -13.03
CA ALA A 31 -27.64 -19.15 -11.97
C ALA A 31 -28.63 -20.19 -11.38
N PRO A 32 -28.17 -21.41 -11.05
CA PRO A 32 -26.95 -22.08 -11.50
C PRO A 32 -27.13 -22.85 -12.83
N LYS A 33 -28.36 -23.03 -13.33
CA LYS A 33 -28.71 -24.04 -14.35
C LYS A 33 -28.60 -23.58 -15.81
N ALA A 34 -28.62 -22.28 -16.07
CA ALA A 34 -28.68 -21.68 -17.40
C ALA A 34 -27.65 -20.53 -17.59
N LEU A 35 -26.54 -20.55 -16.84
CA LEU A 35 -25.49 -19.52 -16.90
C LEU A 35 -24.85 -19.42 -18.30
N GLN A 36 -24.68 -20.56 -18.99
CA GLN A 36 -24.11 -20.56 -20.33
C GLN A 36 -24.97 -19.75 -21.30
N THR A 37 -26.30 -19.87 -21.21
CA THR A 37 -27.22 -19.04 -22.01
C THR A 37 -26.99 -17.56 -21.72
N THR A 38 -26.87 -17.16 -20.45
CA THR A 38 -26.57 -15.76 -20.10
C THR A 38 -25.26 -15.28 -20.72
N ILE A 39 -24.21 -16.10 -20.68
CA ILE A 39 -22.91 -15.78 -21.28
C ILE A 39 -23.04 -15.60 -22.80
N ASP A 40 -23.72 -16.52 -23.47
CA ASP A 40 -23.85 -16.51 -24.93
C ASP A 40 -24.66 -15.29 -25.41
N GLU A 41 -25.79 -14.99 -24.77
CA GLU A 41 -26.64 -13.84 -25.11
C GLU A 41 -25.91 -12.50 -24.87
N MET A 42 -25.10 -12.42 -23.81
CA MET A 42 -24.28 -11.24 -23.53
C MET A 42 -23.13 -11.08 -24.53
N LYS A 43 -22.48 -12.18 -24.96
CA LYS A 43 -21.43 -12.14 -25.99
C LYS A 43 -21.97 -11.69 -27.33
N GLU A 44 -23.09 -12.26 -27.75
CA GLU A 44 -23.73 -11.92 -29.02
C GLU A 44 -24.06 -10.43 -29.09
N ARG A 45 -24.57 -9.87 -28.00
CA ARG A 45 -24.92 -8.45 -27.87
C ARG A 45 -23.75 -7.55 -27.46
N ARG A 46 -22.55 -8.10 -27.25
CA ARG A 46 -21.32 -7.39 -26.82
C ARG A 46 -21.53 -6.55 -25.55
N LEU A 47 -22.26 -7.10 -24.58
CA LEU A 47 -22.61 -6.42 -23.35
C LEU A 47 -21.47 -6.49 -22.34
N THR A 48 -21.23 -5.39 -21.65
CA THR A 48 -20.26 -5.33 -20.56
C THR A 48 -20.91 -5.77 -19.24
N LEU A 49 -20.26 -6.64 -18.48
CA LEU A 49 -20.68 -6.98 -17.13
C LEU A 49 -20.15 -5.93 -16.12
N GLY A 50 -21.06 -5.25 -15.44
CA GLY A 50 -20.73 -4.32 -14.36
C GLY A 50 -20.65 -5.04 -13.01
N LEU A 51 -19.46 -5.01 -12.38
CA LEU A 51 -19.23 -5.65 -11.09
C LEU A 51 -19.27 -4.64 -9.95
N ILE A 52 -20.28 -4.77 -9.09
CA ILE A 52 -20.50 -3.86 -7.97
C ILE A 52 -19.39 -4.06 -6.94
N GLU A 53 -18.63 -3.02 -6.64
CA GLU A 53 -17.61 -3.03 -5.61
C GLU A 53 -18.22 -3.36 -4.23
N GLY A 54 -17.53 -4.20 -3.46
CA GLY A 54 -17.97 -4.53 -2.11
C GLY A 54 -17.93 -3.31 -1.17
N ILE A 55 -18.77 -3.33 -0.13
CA ILE A 55 -18.83 -2.27 0.91
C ILE A 55 -17.47 -2.11 1.61
N THR A 56 -16.71 -3.20 1.72
CA THR A 56 -15.35 -3.24 2.28
C THR A 56 -14.30 -2.61 1.36
N GLN A 57 -14.70 -2.15 0.17
CA GLN A 57 -13.83 -1.60 -0.87
C GLN A 57 -12.72 -2.58 -1.28
N LEU A 58 -13.04 -3.87 -1.22
CA LEU A 58 -12.18 -4.98 -1.59
C LEU A 58 -13.01 -5.96 -2.40
N GLN A 59 -12.56 -6.25 -3.62
CA GLN A 59 -13.27 -7.12 -4.56
C GLN A 59 -14.72 -6.65 -4.79
N PHE A 60 -15.57 -7.58 -5.18
CA PHE A 60 -16.94 -7.31 -5.58
C PHE A 60 -17.95 -7.88 -4.60
N TYR A 61 -19.14 -7.32 -4.64
CA TYR A 61 -20.32 -7.91 -4.02
C TYR A 61 -20.53 -9.31 -4.62
N ARG A 62 -20.48 -10.34 -3.76
CA ARG A 62 -20.54 -11.74 -4.24
C ARG A 62 -21.95 -12.09 -4.66
N GLN A 63 -22.10 -12.50 -5.91
CA GLN A 63 -23.32 -13.03 -6.47
C GLN A 63 -23.03 -14.42 -7.05
N GLN A 64 -23.93 -15.37 -6.82
CA GLN A 64 -23.81 -16.71 -7.39
C GLN A 64 -23.86 -16.65 -8.92
N GLY A 65 -22.89 -17.28 -9.60
CA GLY A 65 -22.79 -17.29 -11.07
C GLY A 65 -21.98 -16.14 -11.67
N MET A 66 -21.61 -15.14 -10.88
CA MET A 66 -20.92 -13.93 -11.36
C MET A 66 -19.50 -14.21 -11.87
N ASP A 67 -18.72 -15.01 -11.12
CA ASP A 67 -17.35 -15.34 -11.50
C ASP A 67 -17.32 -16.23 -12.76
N GLU A 68 -18.32 -17.10 -12.92
CA GLU A 68 -18.52 -17.93 -14.10
C GLU A 68 -18.88 -17.09 -15.32
N ILE A 69 -19.80 -16.13 -15.18
CA ILE A 69 -20.16 -15.20 -16.27
C ILE A 69 -18.94 -14.36 -16.64
N ALA A 70 -18.24 -13.76 -15.67
CA ALA A 70 -17.06 -12.94 -15.93
C ALA A 70 -15.97 -13.71 -16.70
N LYS A 71 -15.67 -14.96 -16.29
CA LYS A 71 -14.74 -15.83 -17.01
C LYS A 71 -15.26 -16.23 -18.39
N GLY A 72 -16.56 -16.51 -18.48
CA GLY A 72 -17.22 -16.92 -19.71
C GLY A 72 -17.18 -15.82 -20.77
N LEU A 73 -17.48 -14.58 -20.39
CA LEU A 73 -17.41 -13.40 -21.25
C LEU A 73 -15.98 -13.06 -21.69
N GLY A 74 -14.99 -13.37 -20.85
CA GLY A 74 -13.64 -12.86 -20.98
C GLY A 74 -13.50 -11.57 -20.17
N GLU A 75 -12.32 -11.39 -19.58
CA GLU A 75 -12.04 -10.26 -18.67
C GLU A 75 -12.08 -8.89 -19.39
N GLU A 76 -12.04 -8.91 -20.72
CA GLU A 76 -12.20 -7.75 -21.62
C GLU A 76 -13.62 -7.22 -21.76
N HIS A 77 -14.62 -7.93 -21.23
CA HIS A 77 -16.02 -7.51 -21.21
C HIS A 77 -16.52 -7.23 -19.80
N VAL A 78 -15.60 -6.92 -18.87
CA VAL A 78 -15.91 -6.65 -17.47
C VAL A 78 -15.47 -5.24 -17.09
N ALA A 79 -16.36 -4.51 -16.43
CA ALA A 79 -16.10 -3.19 -15.90
C ALA A 79 -16.41 -3.12 -14.40
N ARG A 80 -15.60 -2.35 -13.67
CA ARG A 80 -15.83 -2.10 -12.25
C ARG A 80 -16.91 -1.05 -12.08
N LEU A 81 -17.85 -1.33 -11.18
CA LEU A 81 -18.98 -0.49 -10.87
C LEU A 81 -18.93 -0.05 -9.41
N TYR A 82 -19.17 1.23 -9.18
CA TYR A 82 -19.30 1.77 -7.82
C TYR A 82 -20.69 2.37 -7.58
N ALA A 83 -21.17 2.16 -6.35
CA ALA A 83 -22.40 2.76 -5.84
C ALA A 83 -22.10 3.27 -4.42
N ILE A 84 -22.49 4.52 -4.14
CA ILE A 84 -22.42 5.01 -2.76
C ILE A 84 -23.48 4.25 -1.92
N PRO A 85 -23.09 3.64 -0.77
CA PRO A 85 -24.04 2.97 0.09
C PRO A 85 -25.17 3.94 0.55
N PRO A 86 -26.44 3.50 0.60
CA PRO A 86 -27.56 4.38 0.97
C PRO A 86 -27.39 5.09 2.31
N ASP A 87 -26.86 4.37 3.30
CA ASP A 87 -26.66 4.90 4.66
C ASP A 87 -25.54 5.96 4.74
N GLU A 88 -24.66 5.97 3.74
CA GLU A 88 -23.61 6.98 3.59
C GLU A 88 -24.10 8.16 2.75
N GLN A 89 -24.76 7.89 1.62
CA GLN A 89 -25.22 8.93 0.70
C GLN A 89 -26.13 9.96 1.39
N LYS A 90 -27.02 9.49 2.28
CA LYS A 90 -27.93 10.36 3.06
C LYS A 90 -27.20 11.37 3.95
N LYS A 91 -25.94 11.12 4.30
CA LYS A 91 -25.12 11.97 5.16
C LYS A 91 -24.24 12.95 4.37
N LEU A 92 -24.06 12.70 3.07
CA LEU A 92 -23.16 13.47 2.22
C LEU A 92 -23.88 14.66 1.59
N LYS A 93 -23.25 15.82 1.66
CA LYS A 93 -23.65 16.96 0.84
C LYS A 93 -23.38 16.66 -0.64
N ILE A 94 -24.11 17.32 -1.54
CA ILE A 94 -23.94 17.13 -3.00
C ILE A 94 -22.47 17.28 -3.41
N ALA A 95 -21.79 18.34 -2.95
CA ALA A 95 -20.38 18.59 -3.29
C ALA A 95 -19.44 17.45 -2.82
N GLU A 96 -19.66 16.92 -1.60
CA GLU A 96 -18.87 15.81 -1.05
C GLU A 96 -19.13 14.52 -1.83
N ALA A 97 -20.37 14.29 -2.29
CA ALA A 97 -20.70 13.15 -3.14
C ALA A 97 -20.05 13.27 -4.54
N VAL A 98 -20.05 14.46 -5.14
CA VAL A 98 -19.39 14.73 -6.43
C VAL A 98 -17.88 14.48 -6.34
N GLU A 99 -17.22 15.04 -5.31
CA GLU A 99 -15.78 14.82 -5.07
C GLU A 99 -15.46 13.33 -4.88
N ARG A 100 -16.35 12.60 -4.18
CA ARG A 100 -16.22 11.17 -4.01
C ARG A 100 -16.23 10.44 -5.35
N TRP A 101 -17.13 10.75 -6.27
CA TRP A 101 -17.17 10.10 -7.59
C TRP A 101 -15.87 10.30 -8.37
N VAL A 102 -15.37 11.53 -8.43
CA VAL A 102 -14.09 11.84 -9.10
C VAL A 102 -12.96 11.01 -8.50
N THR A 103 -12.83 11.06 -7.17
CA THR A 103 -11.79 10.31 -6.45
C THR A 103 -11.90 8.81 -6.72
N THR A 104 -13.12 8.26 -6.76
CA THR A 104 -13.30 6.82 -6.96
C THR A 104 -12.94 6.37 -8.38
N ASP A 105 -13.21 7.20 -9.37
CA ASP A 105 -12.96 6.89 -10.78
C ASP A 105 -11.47 6.98 -11.12
N GLU A 106 -10.77 7.94 -10.52
CA GLU A 106 -9.32 8.12 -10.60
C GLU A 106 -8.55 7.05 -9.79
N GLU A 107 -8.90 6.87 -8.52
CA GLU A 107 -8.11 6.05 -7.60
C GLU A 107 -8.36 4.55 -7.74
N ARG A 108 -9.58 4.18 -8.12
CA ARG A 108 -10.04 2.78 -8.08
C ARG A 108 -10.42 2.25 -9.45
N ASN A 109 -10.19 3.00 -10.52
CA ASN A 109 -10.47 2.56 -11.89
C ASN A 109 -11.94 2.10 -12.05
N ILE A 110 -12.87 2.89 -11.51
CA ILE A 110 -14.30 2.68 -11.73
C ILE A 110 -14.67 3.18 -13.12
N ARG A 111 -15.51 2.41 -13.82
CA ARG A 111 -15.95 2.71 -15.20
C ARG A 111 -17.47 2.72 -15.35
N ILE A 112 -18.20 2.39 -14.28
CA ILE A 112 -19.66 2.50 -14.20
C ILE A 112 -20.03 3.11 -12.85
N ASN A 113 -20.71 4.25 -12.87
CA ASN A 113 -21.23 4.92 -11.67
C ASN A 113 -22.72 4.67 -11.53
N LEU A 114 -23.11 3.84 -10.56
CA LEU A 114 -24.51 3.59 -10.25
C LEU A 114 -25.03 4.68 -9.30
N LEU A 115 -25.45 5.79 -9.91
CA LEU A 115 -25.99 6.95 -9.23
C LEU A 115 -27.40 6.65 -8.68
N ARG A 116 -27.55 6.71 -7.36
CA ARG A 116 -28.86 6.69 -6.69
C ARG A 116 -29.33 8.12 -6.43
N ILE A 117 -30.65 8.33 -6.43
CA ILE A 117 -31.22 9.63 -6.08
C ILE A 117 -31.13 9.89 -4.57
N TYR A 118 -31.05 11.16 -4.19
CA TYR A 118 -31.34 11.61 -2.84
C TYR A 118 -32.84 11.49 -2.58
N ASP A 119 -33.20 10.99 -1.39
CA ASP A 119 -34.59 10.89 -0.92
C ASP A 119 -35.08 12.19 -0.26
N THR A 120 -34.16 13.07 0.14
CA THR A 120 -34.46 14.35 0.80
C THR A 120 -33.89 15.53 0.02
N PRO A 121 -34.64 16.63 -0.12
CA PRO A 121 -34.15 17.82 -0.80
C PRO A 121 -32.98 18.47 -0.05
N ALA A 122 -32.05 19.06 -0.79
CA ALA A 122 -31.04 19.95 -0.23
C ALA A 122 -31.70 21.28 0.22
N PRO A 123 -31.06 22.05 1.14
CA PRO A 123 -31.59 23.33 1.57
C PRO A 123 -31.87 24.27 0.39
N ASN A 124 -33.07 24.86 0.36
CA ASN A 124 -33.54 25.78 -0.68
C ASN A 124 -33.66 25.18 -2.09
N MET A 125 -33.79 23.85 -2.21
CA MET A 125 -33.99 23.16 -3.49
C MET A 125 -35.15 22.17 -3.37
N SER A 126 -35.84 21.91 -4.48
CA SER A 126 -36.74 20.76 -4.60
C SER A 126 -35.95 19.45 -4.73
N LEU A 127 -36.62 18.31 -4.57
CA LEU A 127 -36.01 16.99 -4.75
C LEU A 127 -35.49 16.77 -6.17
N LEU A 128 -36.24 17.25 -7.17
CA LEU A 128 -35.86 17.19 -8.58
C LEU A 128 -34.63 18.05 -8.84
N GLU A 129 -34.61 19.30 -8.38
CA GLU A 129 -33.46 20.20 -8.53
C GLU A 129 -32.22 19.64 -7.84
N THR A 130 -32.39 19.07 -6.64
CA THR A 130 -31.31 18.43 -5.86
C THR A 130 -30.64 17.33 -6.68
N ASN A 131 -31.44 16.42 -7.25
CA ASN A 131 -30.95 15.28 -8.03
C ASN A 131 -30.41 15.68 -9.40
N MET A 132 -31.04 16.65 -10.08
CA MET A 132 -30.52 17.19 -11.35
C MET A 132 -29.20 17.90 -11.15
N LYS A 133 -29.06 18.70 -10.09
CA LYS A 133 -27.79 19.31 -9.72
C LYS A 133 -26.73 18.26 -9.43
N TYR A 134 -27.06 17.25 -8.62
CA TYR A 134 -26.14 16.15 -8.31
C TYR A 134 -25.62 15.43 -9.56
N PHE A 135 -26.49 15.03 -10.49
CA PHE A 135 -26.08 14.36 -11.72
C PHE A 135 -25.28 15.28 -12.64
N THR A 136 -25.73 16.54 -12.79
CA THR A 136 -25.05 17.53 -13.64
C THR A 136 -23.65 17.85 -13.11
N ASP A 137 -23.52 18.09 -11.81
CA ASP A 137 -22.24 18.41 -11.20
C ASP A 137 -21.29 17.20 -11.24
N THR A 138 -21.81 15.99 -11.03
CA THR A 138 -21.01 14.76 -11.16
C THR A 138 -20.48 14.60 -12.59
N SER A 139 -21.34 14.76 -13.60
CA SER A 139 -20.93 14.67 -15.01
C SER A 139 -19.87 15.71 -15.35
N LYS A 140 -20.10 16.98 -15.00
CA LYS A 140 -19.16 18.08 -15.25
C LYS A 140 -17.83 17.88 -14.53
N ALA A 141 -17.87 17.39 -13.30
CA ALA A 141 -16.65 17.14 -12.53
C ALA A 141 -15.82 16.02 -13.17
N LEU A 142 -16.44 14.92 -13.61
CA LEU A 142 -15.74 13.85 -14.31
C LEU A 142 -15.16 14.33 -15.64
N GLU A 143 -15.92 15.07 -16.45
CA GLU A 143 -15.43 15.65 -17.71
C GLU A 143 -14.25 16.62 -17.49
N ALA A 144 -14.31 17.44 -16.44
CA ALA A 144 -13.22 18.35 -16.07
C ALA A 144 -11.92 17.61 -15.67
N HIS A 145 -12.02 16.38 -15.18
CA HIS A 145 -10.88 15.51 -14.87
C HIS A 145 -10.48 14.60 -16.05
N GLY A 146 -11.03 14.85 -17.25
CA GLY A 146 -10.62 14.18 -18.49
C GLY A 146 -11.34 12.86 -18.77
N PHE A 147 -12.39 12.52 -18.02
CA PHE A 147 -13.24 11.37 -18.33
C PHE A 147 -14.21 11.68 -19.47
N ALA A 148 -14.51 10.66 -20.28
CA ALA A 148 -15.56 10.72 -21.29
C ALA A 148 -16.77 9.90 -20.84
N ILE A 149 -17.96 10.52 -20.87
CA ILE A 149 -19.22 9.83 -20.57
C ILE A 149 -19.65 9.01 -21.80
N GLY A 150 -19.85 7.71 -21.63
CA GLY A 150 -20.19 6.82 -22.73
C GLY A 150 -20.15 5.34 -22.35
N HIS A 151 -19.77 4.48 -23.30
CA HIS A 151 -19.56 3.06 -23.01
C HIS A 151 -18.41 2.89 -22.02
N ALA A 152 -18.59 2.00 -21.05
CA ALA A 152 -17.58 1.72 -20.05
C ALA A 152 -16.32 1.15 -20.71
N GLY A 153 -15.18 1.77 -20.45
CA GLY A 153 -13.88 1.23 -20.86
C GLY A 153 -13.58 -0.07 -20.12
N THR A 154 -13.06 -1.06 -20.83
CA THR A 154 -12.62 -2.35 -20.28
C THR A 154 -11.12 -2.55 -20.52
N PHE A 155 -10.50 -3.45 -19.78
CA PHE A 155 -9.10 -3.80 -20.02
C PHE A 155 -9.01 -4.81 -21.17
N ALA A 156 -8.08 -4.62 -22.09
CA ALA A 156 -7.67 -5.73 -22.96
C ALA A 156 -7.08 -6.86 -22.09
N GLU A 157 -7.22 -8.11 -22.55
CA GLU A 157 -6.60 -9.24 -21.85
C GLU A 157 -5.07 -9.06 -21.78
N TYR A 158 -4.57 -8.72 -20.60
CA TYR A 158 -3.16 -8.51 -20.33
C TYR A 158 -2.59 -9.62 -19.45
N ALA A 159 -1.74 -10.45 -20.06
CA ALA A 159 -0.93 -11.43 -19.38
C ALA A 159 0.57 -11.18 -19.69
N PRO A 160 1.37 -10.72 -18.71
CA PRO A 160 2.80 -10.56 -18.88
C PRO A 160 3.52 -11.82 -19.38
N SER A 161 4.56 -11.61 -20.19
CA SER A 161 5.47 -12.68 -20.61
C SER A 161 5.96 -13.50 -19.43
N ARG A 162 5.83 -14.83 -19.54
CA ARG A 162 6.28 -15.77 -18.50
C ARG A 162 7.77 -15.63 -18.22
N LEU A 163 8.57 -15.33 -19.24
CA LEU A 163 10.01 -15.11 -19.12
C LEU A 163 10.31 -13.86 -18.28
N LEU A 164 9.70 -12.71 -18.63
CA LEU A 164 9.90 -11.47 -17.89
C LEU A 164 9.47 -11.62 -16.43
N ARG A 165 8.35 -12.29 -16.18
CA ARG A 165 7.87 -12.56 -14.83
C ARG A 165 8.82 -13.49 -14.05
N ALA A 166 9.40 -14.49 -14.71
CA ALA A 166 10.43 -15.34 -14.10
C ALA A 166 11.68 -14.51 -13.73
N LEU A 167 12.12 -13.59 -14.58
CA LEU A 167 13.24 -12.68 -14.28
C LEU A 167 12.95 -11.79 -13.07
N VAL A 168 11.72 -11.28 -12.94
CA VAL A 168 11.28 -10.54 -11.75
C VAL A 168 11.44 -11.42 -10.50
N ILE A 169 10.95 -12.66 -10.51
CA ILE A 169 11.04 -13.57 -9.36
C ILE A 169 12.49 -13.93 -9.01
N MET A 170 13.35 -14.10 -10.02
CA MET A 170 14.78 -14.29 -9.80
C MET A 170 15.41 -13.08 -9.08
N GLY A 171 15.02 -11.86 -9.41
CA GLY A 171 15.47 -10.67 -8.69
C GLY A 171 15.01 -10.63 -7.23
N VAL A 172 13.80 -11.12 -6.94
CA VAL A 172 13.33 -11.30 -5.56
C VAL A 172 14.16 -12.34 -4.80
N ALA A 173 14.51 -13.46 -5.45
CA ALA A 173 15.41 -14.45 -4.87
C ALA A 173 16.80 -13.85 -4.59
N ALA A 174 17.33 -13.02 -5.50
CA ALA A 174 18.58 -12.29 -5.29
C ALA A 174 18.50 -11.35 -4.08
N ALA A 175 17.40 -10.61 -3.92
CA ALA A 175 17.18 -9.75 -2.76
C ALA A 175 17.15 -10.56 -1.45
N GLY A 176 16.51 -11.72 -1.45
CA GLY A 176 16.48 -12.62 -0.28
C GLY A 176 17.86 -13.11 0.11
N VAL A 177 18.65 -13.58 -0.87
CA VAL A 177 20.03 -14.03 -0.64
C VAL A 177 20.94 -12.88 -0.21
N LEU A 178 20.79 -11.70 -0.82
CA LEU A 178 21.52 -10.51 -0.42
C LEU A 178 21.22 -10.15 1.05
N TYR A 179 19.95 -10.11 1.45
CA TYR A 179 19.57 -9.85 2.82
C TYR A 179 20.18 -10.87 3.79
N LEU A 180 20.08 -12.16 3.49
CA LEU A 180 20.69 -13.23 4.29
C LEU A 180 22.22 -13.06 4.41
N SER A 181 22.90 -12.67 3.33
CA SER A 181 24.35 -12.41 3.35
C SER A 181 24.73 -11.21 4.24
N LEU A 182 23.86 -10.20 4.34
CA LEU A 182 24.06 -9.02 5.18
C LEU A 182 23.78 -9.25 6.66
N VAL A 183 23.01 -10.29 7.00
CA VAL A 183 22.61 -10.62 8.37
C VAL A 183 23.36 -11.83 8.93
N ILE A 184 23.88 -12.72 8.07
CA ILE A 184 24.61 -13.91 8.48
C ILE A 184 26.09 -13.77 8.05
N PRO A 185 26.99 -13.26 8.93
CA PRO A 185 28.40 -13.04 8.58
C PRO A 185 29.15 -14.30 8.14
N ALA A 186 28.72 -15.47 8.61
CA ALA A 186 29.28 -16.77 8.21
C ALA A 186 29.06 -17.05 6.70
N LEU A 187 27.98 -16.52 6.12
CA LEU A 187 27.64 -16.73 4.72
C LEU A 187 28.59 -15.97 3.77
N ASN A 188 29.06 -14.79 4.19
CA ASN A 188 30.02 -13.98 3.41
C ASN A 188 31.38 -14.67 3.24
N ARG A 189 31.78 -15.54 4.18
CA ARG A 189 32.98 -16.37 4.07
C ARG A 189 32.83 -17.52 3.08
N ARG A 190 31.59 -17.92 2.75
CA ARG A 190 31.28 -19.05 1.86
C ARG A 190 30.60 -18.56 0.57
N ARG A 191 31.30 -17.76 -0.24
CA ARG A 191 30.77 -17.17 -1.49
C ARG A 191 30.12 -18.20 -2.43
N ARG A 192 30.69 -19.41 -2.54
CA ARG A 192 30.10 -20.50 -3.34
C ARG A 192 28.74 -20.95 -2.81
N ALA A 193 28.54 -20.98 -1.49
CA ALA A 193 27.27 -21.33 -0.87
C ALA A 193 26.21 -20.25 -1.09
N VAL A 194 26.59 -18.96 -1.08
CA VAL A 194 25.70 -17.84 -1.42
C VAL A 194 25.21 -17.96 -2.86
N LEU A 195 26.12 -18.18 -3.81
CA LEU A 195 25.79 -18.34 -5.22
C LEU A 195 24.92 -19.57 -5.45
N LEU A 196 25.22 -20.70 -4.81
CA LEU A 196 24.41 -21.91 -4.90
C LEU A 196 23.01 -21.69 -4.32
N ALA A 197 22.89 -21.01 -3.17
CA ALA A 197 21.60 -20.65 -2.59
C ALA A 197 20.78 -19.75 -3.53
N PHE A 198 21.43 -18.76 -4.18
CA PHE A 198 20.78 -17.94 -5.19
C PHE A 198 20.26 -18.77 -6.38
N VAL A 199 21.10 -19.61 -6.97
CA VAL A 199 20.70 -20.46 -8.10
C VAL A 199 19.53 -21.36 -7.71
N VAL A 200 19.60 -22.02 -6.55
CA VAL A 200 18.54 -22.92 -6.07
C VAL A 200 17.24 -22.15 -5.84
N LEU A 201 17.25 -21.03 -5.11
CA LEU A 201 16.05 -20.24 -4.85
C LEU A 201 15.47 -19.63 -6.12
N ALA A 202 16.32 -19.16 -7.04
CA ALA A 202 15.91 -18.63 -8.33
C ALA A 202 15.22 -19.72 -9.17
N LEU A 203 15.78 -20.94 -9.24
CA LEU A 203 15.16 -22.05 -9.96
C LEU A 203 13.81 -22.46 -9.34
N ILE A 204 13.74 -22.59 -8.01
CA ILE A 204 12.51 -22.91 -7.29
C ILE A 204 11.42 -21.85 -7.56
N GLY A 205 11.80 -20.57 -7.61
CA GLY A 205 10.86 -19.49 -7.90
C GLY A 205 10.46 -19.39 -9.38
N MET A 206 11.41 -19.52 -10.30
CA MET A 206 11.18 -19.33 -11.74
C MET A 206 10.41 -20.49 -12.37
N MET A 207 10.78 -21.74 -12.06
CA MET A 207 10.26 -22.92 -12.76
C MET A 207 8.73 -23.01 -12.73
N PRO A 208 8.03 -22.82 -11.59
CA PRO A 208 6.58 -22.85 -11.56
C PRO A 208 5.93 -21.77 -12.45
N VAL A 209 6.54 -20.59 -12.56
CA VAL A 209 6.03 -19.51 -13.42
C VAL A 209 6.25 -19.80 -14.90
N LEU A 210 7.41 -20.36 -15.26
CA LEU A 210 7.70 -20.76 -16.64
C LEU A 210 6.75 -21.87 -17.11
N LEU A 211 6.44 -22.82 -16.23
CA LEU A 211 5.50 -23.92 -16.47
C LEU A 211 4.01 -23.48 -16.44
N GLY A 212 3.70 -22.24 -16.07
CA GLY A 212 2.33 -21.72 -16.01
C GLY A 212 1.56 -22.03 -14.72
N ALA A 213 2.19 -22.67 -13.73
CA ALA A 213 1.59 -23.04 -12.43
C ALA A 213 2.00 -22.08 -11.28
N GLY A 214 2.46 -20.87 -11.60
CA GLY A 214 3.15 -20.00 -10.65
C GLY A 214 2.28 -19.00 -9.86
N SER A 215 0.96 -19.16 -9.81
CA SER A 215 0.07 -18.20 -9.13
C SER A 215 0.44 -17.94 -7.67
N LYS A 216 0.72 -18.99 -6.89
CA LYS A 216 1.15 -18.89 -5.49
C LYS A 216 2.53 -18.25 -5.35
N ILE A 217 3.46 -18.60 -6.25
CA ILE A 217 4.82 -18.05 -6.25
C ILE A 217 4.79 -16.54 -6.53
N ARG A 218 3.90 -16.06 -7.40
CA ARG A 218 3.72 -14.63 -7.67
C ARG A 218 3.35 -13.86 -6.41
N VAL A 219 2.39 -14.36 -5.63
CA VAL A 219 1.97 -13.73 -4.36
C VAL A 219 3.10 -13.77 -3.33
N LEU A 220 3.81 -14.90 -3.23
CA LEU A 220 4.97 -15.01 -2.34
C LEU A 220 6.11 -14.06 -2.73
N ALA A 221 6.39 -13.93 -4.02
CA ALA A 221 7.40 -13.01 -4.55
C ALA A 221 7.00 -11.55 -4.32
N ALA A 222 5.72 -11.20 -4.48
CA ALA A 222 5.20 -9.88 -4.16
C ALA A 222 5.33 -9.57 -2.66
N LEU A 223 4.98 -10.52 -1.78
CA LEU A 223 5.17 -10.40 -0.34
C LEU A 223 6.64 -10.26 0.02
N ALA A 224 7.52 -11.10 -0.51
CA ALA A 224 8.95 -10.99 -0.28
C ALA A 224 9.50 -9.64 -0.76
N SER A 225 9.07 -9.15 -1.93
CA SER A 225 9.47 -7.84 -2.47
C SER A 225 9.04 -6.68 -1.56
N ALA A 226 7.79 -6.71 -1.09
CA ALA A 226 7.22 -5.72 -0.19
C ALA A 226 8.01 -5.54 1.12
N ASN A 227 8.72 -6.60 1.54
CA ASN A 227 9.40 -6.64 2.83
C ASN A 227 10.92 -6.53 2.71
N LEU A 228 11.53 -7.27 1.78
CA LEU A 228 12.98 -7.35 1.63
C LEU A 228 13.58 -6.04 1.13
N PHE A 229 12.96 -5.37 0.16
CA PHE A 229 13.55 -4.17 -0.43
C PHE A 229 13.56 -2.96 0.53
N PRO A 230 12.46 -2.62 1.23
CA PRO A 230 12.53 -1.63 2.31
C PRO A 230 13.55 -2.00 3.39
N ALA A 231 13.61 -3.28 3.78
CA ALA A 231 14.56 -3.75 4.79
C ALA A 231 16.01 -3.62 4.32
N LEU A 232 16.31 -4.00 3.07
CA LEU A 232 17.63 -3.84 2.44
C LEU A 232 18.03 -2.37 2.31
N ALA A 233 17.09 -1.53 1.89
CA ALA A 233 17.32 -0.09 1.72
C ALA A 233 17.67 0.58 3.06
N VAL A 234 16.94 0.23 4.13
CA VAL A 234 17.26 0.71 5.49
C VAL A 234 18.53 0.05 6.03
N THR A 235 18.81 -1.20 5.71
CA THR A 235 20.07 -1.87 6.09
C THR A 235 21.30 -1.16 5.48
N GLY A 236 21.19 -0.70 4.23
CA GLY A 236 22.23 0.13 3.61
C GLY A 236 22.46 1.46 4.33
N LEU A 237 21.40 2.08 4.87
CA LEU A 237 21.52 3.25 5.76
C LEU A 237 22.30 2.88 7.03
N LEU A 238 22.01 1.72 7.65
CA LEU A 238 22.70 1.27 8.86
C LEU A 238 24.20 1.12 8.67
N ASP A 239 24.64 0.60 7.52
CA ASP A 239 26.07 0.50 7.18
C ASP A 239 26.74 1.88 7.11
N LEU A 240 26.04 2.89 6.58
CA LEU A 240 26.51 4.27 6.56
C LEU A 240 26.61 4.89 7.97
N LEU A 241 25.64 4.60 8.85
CA LEU A 241 25.65 5.05 10.25
C LEU A 241 26.80 4.40 11.04
N GLY A 242 27.04 3.10 10.82
CA GLY A 242 28.08 2.31 11.48
C GLY A 242 29.49 2.77 11.13
N GLY A 243 29.71 3.17 9.87
CA GLY A 243 30.99 3.70 9.40
C GLY A 243 31.41 5.06 9.99
N ARG A 244 30.59 5.67 10.87
CA ARG A 244 30.87 6.95 11.54
C ARG A 244 31.32 8.08 10.60
N ARG A 245 30.81 8.10 9.36
CA ARG A 245 31.24 9.05 8.30
C ARG A 245 31.06 10.53 8.69
N PHE A 246 30.19 10.82 9.65
CA PHE A 246 29.96 12.16 10.18
C PHE A 246 30.61 12.33 11.56
N ALA A 247 31.33 13.43 11.71
CA ALA A 247 31.84 13.87 13.01
C ALA A 247 30.67 14.29 13.93
N LYS A 248 30.86 14.17 15.24
CA LYS A 248 29.82 14.50 16.23
C LYS A 248 29.37 15.97 16.13
N ASP A 249 30.30 16.85 15.79
CA ASP A 249 30.10 18.31 15.70
C ASP A 249 29.68 18.76 14.29
N THR A 250 29.19 17.82 13.46
CA THR A 250 28.67 18.15 12.13
C THR A 250 27.53 19.18 12.27
N PRO A 251 27.59 20.31 11.53
CA PRO A 251 26.58 21.35 11.64
C PRO A 251 25.22 20.84 11.18
N THR A 252 24.15 21.32 11.83
CA THR A 252 22.78 20.84 11.64
C THR A 252 22.32 20.89 10.18
N TRP A 253 22.68 21.94 9.43
CA TRP A 253 22.31 22.05 8.02
C TRP A 253 22.89 20.91 7.16
N ARG A 254 24.12 20.45 7.45
CA ARG A 254 24.72 19.29 6.76
C ARG A 254 24.00 18.00 7.10
N ILE A 255 23.54 17.84 8.34
CA ILE A 255 22.72 16.70 8.76
C ILE A 255 21.39 16.69 8.02
N ILE A 256 20.74 17.85 7.88
CA ILE A 256 19.47 17.98 7.15
C ILE A 256 19.67 17.64 5.67
N VAL A 257 20.68 18.23 5.01
CA VAL A 257 20.98 17.95 3.59
C VAL A 257 21.31 16.47 3.37
N ALA A 258 22.16 15.89 4.22
CA ALA A 258 22.46 14.46 4.17
C ALA A 258 21.21 13.60 4.42
N GLY A 259 20.34 14.03 5.34
CA GLY A 259 19.06 13.38 5.63
C GLY A 259 18.14 13.33 4.42
N TRP A 260 18.02 14.42 3.68
CA TRP A 260 17.25 14.49 2.44
C TRP A 260 17.82 13.59 1.34
N VAL A 261 19.14 13.64 1.12
CA VAL A 261 19.79 12.81 0.11
C VAL A 261 19.64 11.33 0.44
N LEU A 262 19.89 10.95 1.69
CA LEU A 262 19.78 9.57 2.14
C LEU A 262 18.33 9.08 2.14
N LEU A 263 17.37 9.92 2.53
CA LEU A 263 15.95 9.60 2.42
C LEU A 263 15.58 9.32 0.96
N GLY A 264 16.00 10.19 0.04
CA GLY A 264 15.77 10.00 -1.40
C GLY A 264 16.37 8.70 -1.93
N ILE A 265 17.62 8.38 -1.57
CA ILE A 265 18.29 7.13 -1.99
C ILE A 265 17.59 5.90 -1.39
N THR A 266 17.31 5.89 -0.08
CA THR A 266 16.62 4.77 0.58
C THR A 266 15.21 4.58 0.00
N SER A 267 14.51 5.67 -0.28
CA SER A 267 13.19 5.61 -0.90
C SER A 267 13.23 5.11 -2.34
N ALA A 268 14.20 5.56 -3.16
CA ALA A 268 14.39 5.04 -4.51
C ALA A 268 14.66 3.53 -4.49
N LEU A 269 15.53 3.06 -3.59
CA LEU A 269 15.81 1.62 -3.42
C LEU A 269 14.58 0.84 -2.94
N SER A 270 13.75 1.43 -2.08
CA SER A 270 12.50 0.82 -1.63
C SER A 270 11.48 0.73 -2.78
N LEU A 271 11.36 1.77 -3.61
CA LEU A 271 10.49 1.80 -4.80
C LEU A 271 10.89 0.79 -5.87
N VAL A 272 12.16 0.37 -5.95
CA VAL A 272 12.55 -0.80 -6.77
C VAL A 272 11.75 -2.03 -6.32
N GLY A 273 11.61 -2.24 -5.01
CA GLY A 273 10.76 -3.29 -4.45
C GLY A 273 9.29 -3.17 -4.82
N ALA A 274 8.77 -1.95 -4.93
CA ALA A 274 7.42 -1.71 -5.44
C ALA A 274 7.28 -2.15 -6.90
N GLY A 275 8.30 -1.91 -7.74
CA GLY A 275 8.36 -2.43 -9.11
C GLY A 275 8.34 -3.97 -9.17
N TYR A 276 9.14 -4.64 -8.32
CA TYR A 276 9.12 -6.12 -8.22
C TYR A 276 7.77 -6.66 -7.72
N LEU A 277 7.15 -5.97 -6.75
CA LEU A 277 5.83 -6.30 -6.23
C LEU A 277 4.78 -6.22 -7.34
N SER A 278 4.64 -5.06 -7.98
CA SER A 278 3.66 -4.86 -9.05
C SER A 278 3.93 -5.77 -10.24
N GLY A 279 5.19 -5.93 -10.66
CA GLY A 279 5.58 -6.83 -11.75
C GLY A 279 5.26 -8.31 -11.48
N SER A 280 5.29 -8.73 -10.22
CA SER A 280 4.91 -10.09 -9.82
C SER A 280 3.40 -10.33 -9.93
N LEU A 281 2.60 -9.30 -9.61
CA LEU A 281 1.14 -9.42 -9.54
C LEU A 281 0.41 -8.96 -10.80
N VAL A 282 0.97 -8.10 -11.63
CA VAL A 282 0.22 -7.49 -12.73
C VAL A 282 -0.34 -8.54 -13.71
N ASP A 283 -1.66 -8.52 -13.85
CA ASP A 283 -2.49 -9.10 -14.90
C ASP A 283 -3.89 -8.46 -14.79
N THR A 284 -4.74 -8.68 -15.79
CA THR A 284 -6.10 -8.14 -15.82
C THR A 284 -6.92 -8.49 -14.56
N ARG A 285 -6.74 -9.69 -13.98
CA ARG A 285 -7.45 -10.13 -12.77
C ARG A 285 -7.10 -9.30 -11.55
N TYR A 286 -5.82 -8.98 -11.36
CA TYR A 286 -5.39 -8.11 -10.27
C TYR A 286 -5.77 -6.64 -10.52
N LEU A 287 -5.74 -6.17 -11.77
CA LEU A 287 -6.18 -4.81 -12.13
C LEU A 287 -7.68 -4.59 -11.93
N LEU A 288 -8.49 -5.62 -12.24
CA LEU A 288 -9.92 -5.64 -11.99
C LEU A 288 -10.26 -5.99 -10.53
N GLU A 289 -9.32 -6.48 -9.72
CA GLU A 289 -9.53 -6.98 -8.34
C GLU A 289 -10.38 -8.25 -8.22
N PHE A 290 -10.44 -9.08 -9.26
CA PHE A 290 -10.84 -10.48 -9.07
C PHE A 290 -9.91 -11.17 -8.07
N ASP A 291 -8.61 -10.92 -8.22
CA ASP A 291 -7.59 -11.35 -7.28
C ASP A 291 -6.98 -10.16 -6.54
N ILE A 292 -6.68 -10.34 -5.26
CA ILE A 292 -6.09 -9.32 -4.40
C ILE A 292 -4.78 -9.80 -3.79
N PHE A 293 -3.90 -8.86 -3.48
CA PHE A 293 -2.68 -9.17 -2.73
C PHE A 293 -3.02 -9.65 -1.31
N ARG A 294 -2.73 -10.92 -1.03
CA ARG A 294 -2.93 -11.54 0.28
C ARG A 294 -1.66 -11.40 1.12
N GLY A 295 -1.82 -11.04 2.38
CA GLY A 295 -0.70 -10.89 3.31
C GLY A 295 -0.28 -9.43 3.56
N ILE A 296 -1.09 -8.45 3.13
CA ILE A 296 -0.81 -7.02 3.37
C ILE A 296 -0.60 -6.68 4.86
N LYS A 297 -1.25 -7.40 5.78
CA LYS A 297 -1.01 -7.21 7.23
C LYS A 297 0.42 -7.58 7.65
N LEU A 298 1.03 -8.56 7.00
CA LEU A 298 2.41 -8.95 7.28
C LEU A 298 3.39 -7.87 6.84
N THR A 299 3.08 -7.10 5.80
CA THR A 299 3.95 -6.03 5.29
C THR A 299 4.10 -4.85 6.25
N PHE A 300 3.28 -4.76 7.29
CA PHE A 300 3.43 -3.77 8.36
C PHE A 300 4.49 -4.14 9.40
N VAL A 301 4.67 -5.43 9.63
CA VAL A 301 5.48 -5.95 10.76
C VAL A 301 6.79 -6.53 10.26
N LEU A 302 6.73 -7.30 9.17
CA LEU A 302 7.88 -8.04 8.69
C LEU A 302 9.07 -7.16 8.25
N PRO A 303 8.92 -5.99 7.58
CA PRO A 303 10.08 -5.17 7.26
C PRO A 303 10.76 -4.64 8.54
N MET A 304 9.97 -4.29 9.56
CA MET A 304 10.47 -3.84 10.86
C MET A 304 11.23 -4.96 11.58
N VAL A 305 10.74 -6.20 11.54
CA VAL A 305 11.45 -7.37 12.08
C VAL A 305 12.76 -7.60 11.35
N LEU A 306 12.77 -7.55 10.01
CA LEU A 306 13.97 -7.71 9.22
C LEU A 306 15.01 -6.62 9.54
N VAL A 307 14.59 -5.35 9.59
CA VAL A 307 15.47 -4.25 9.97
C VAL A 307 15.97 -4.39 11.41
N ALA A 308 15.13 -4.85 12.34
CA ALA A 308 15.53 -5.08 13.73
C ALA A 308 16.65 -6.10 13.82
N ILE A 309 16.51 -7.24 13.13
CA ILE A 309 17.54 -8.28 13.04
C ILE A 309 18.82 -7.71 12.42
N ALA A 310 18.71 -6.98 11.31
CA ALA A 310 19.86 -6.37 10.64
C ALA A 310 20.59 -5.33 11.51
N PHE A 311 19.85 -4.58 12.34
CA PHE A 311 20.38 -3.61 13.29
C PHE A 311 21.12 -4.29 14.43
N MET A 312 20.51 -5.27 15.10
CA MET A 312 21.11 -6.02 16.21
C MET A 312 22.38 -6.75 15.78
N GLN A 313 22.47 -7.15 14.52
CA GLN A 313 23.68 -7.77 13.98
C GLN A 313 24.84 -6.77 13.78
N ARG A 314 24.56 -5.47 13.66
CA ARG A 314 25.54 -4.42 13.35
C ARG A 314 25.92 -3.58 14.58
N PHE A 315 24.99 -3.42 15.50
CA PHE A 315 25.11 -2.54 16.65
C PHE A 315 24.74 -3.29 17.92
N ASP A 316 25.43 -2.96 19.01
CA ASP A 316 25.00 -3.34 20.35
C ASP A 316 23.99 -2.30 20.85
N ILE A 317 22.74 -2.75 21.07
CA ILE A 317 21.64 -1.92 21.56
C ILE A 317 21.99 -1.26 22.91
N PHE A 318 22.85 -1.90 23.72
CA PHE A 318 23.19 -1.49 25.08
C PHE A 318 24.54 -0.76 25.19
N ASP A 319 25.08 -0.22 24.08
CA ASP A 319 26.28 0.61 24.07
C ASP A 319 27.53 -0.05 24.71
N GLY A 320 27.75 -1.34 24.46
CA GLY A 320 28.94 -2.06 24.92
C GLY A 320 28.88 -2.51 26.38
N GLN A 321 27.71 -2.42 27.03
CA GLN A 321 27.53 -2.91 28.41
C GLN A 321 27.59 -4.44 28.52
N PHE A 322 27.48 -5.16 27.41
CA PHE A 322 27.44 -6.62 27.37
C PHE A 322 28.21 -7.19 26.17
N ASP A 323 28.53 -8.48 26.21
CA ASP A 323 29.44 -9.12 25.27
C ASP A 323 28.86 -9.17 23.83
N ALA A 324 29.30 -8.24 22.99
CA ALA A 324 28.84 -8.05 21.60
C ALA A 324 29.11 -9.27 20.68
N SER A 325 29.86 -10.27 21.16
CA SER A 325 30.23 -11.48 20.43
C SER A 325 29.08 -12.48 20.21
N ALA A 326 27.95 -12.33 20.91
CA ALA A 326 26.85 -13.30 20.88
C ALA A 326 25.81 -13.10 19.75
N GLY A 327 25.95 -12.05 18.93
CA GLY A 327 25.08 -11.76 17.79
C GLY A 327 23.62 -11.48 18.17
N VAL A 328 22.69 -11.60 17.20
CA VAL A 328 21.25 -11.34 17.42
C VAL A 328 20.67 -12.20 18.55
N LEU A 329 20.97 -13.50 18.57
CA LEU A 329 20.42 -14.43 19.56
C LEU A 329 20.91 -14.11 20.98
N GLY A 330 22.18 -13.70 21.11
CA GLY A 330 22.74 -13.22 22.36
C GLY A 330 22.01 -11.98 22.87
N GLN A 331 21.89 -10.95 22.04
CA GLN A 331 21.20 -9.72 22.43
C GLN A 331 19.72 -9.98 22.78
N VAL A 332 19.02 -10.87 22.07
CA VAL A 332 17.64 -11.26 22.43
C VAL A 332 17.59 -11.92 23.81
N ARG A 333 18.52 -12.85 24.09
CA ARG A 333 18.62 -13.51 25.40
C ARG A 333 18.87 -12.49 26.51
N GLU A 334 19.70 -11.48 26.26
CA GLU A 334 19.98 -10.40 27.21
C GLU A 334 18.79 -9.46 27.42
N ILE A 335 18.07 -9.10 26.36
CA ILE A 335 16.80 -8.34 26.47
C ILE A 335 15.81 -9.10 27.36
N LEU A 336 15.72 -10.42 27.19
CA LEU A 336 14.85 -11.29 27.99
C LEU A 336 15.34 -11.45 29.44
N ALA A 337 16.65 -11.38 29.69
CA ALA A 337 17.24 -11.48 31.02
C ALA A 337 17.24 -10.15 31.80
N THR A 338 16.99 -9.02 31.11
CA THR A 338 16.98 -7.69 31.72
C THR A 338 15.82 -7.56 32.72
N PRO A 339 16.07 -7.15 33.98
CA PRO A 339 15.01 -6.98 34.97
C PRO A 339 14.03 -5.89 34.52
N VAL A 340 12.78 -6.29 34.28
CA VAL A 340 11.72 -5.39 33.80
C VAL A 340 11.28 -4.47 34.93
N ARG A 341 11.55 -3.17 34.80
CA ARG A 341 10.97 -2.14 35.67
C ARG A 341 9.51 -1.91 35.29
N VAL A 342 8.65 -1.51 36.23
CA VAL A 342 7.23 -1.22 35.95
C VAL A 342 7.09 -0.19 34.82
N GLY A 343 7.95 0.83 34.79
CA GLY A 343 7.98 1.82 33.70
C GLY A 343 8.32 1.23 32.32
N SER A 344 9.23 0.25 32.23
CA SER A 344 9.54 -0.42 30.96
C SER A 344 8.44 -1.39 30.52
N LEU A 345 7.75 -2.02 31.48
CA LEU A 345 6.57 -2.85 31.18
C LEU A 345 5.42 -2.00 30.61
N LEU A 346 5.11 -0.87 31.26
CA LEU A 346 4.10 0.07 30.79
C LEU A 346 4.46 0.64 29.41
N GLY A 347 5.72 1.03 29.21
CA GLY A 347 6.21 1.48 27.90
C GLY A 347 6.08 0.41 26.82
N GLY A 348 6.43 -0.85 27.12
CA GLY A 348 6.27 -1.98 26.21
C GLY A 348 4.81 -2.24 25.84
N LEU A 349 3.89 -2.20 26.81
CA LEU A 349 2.45 -2.35 26.58
C LEU A 349 1.91 -1.23 25.67
N VAL A 350 2.33 0.01 25.90
CA VAL A 350 1.96 1.15 25.04
C VAL A 350 2.47 0.95 23.61
N LEU A 351 3.71 0.48 23.44
CA LEU A 351 4.30 0.23 22.13
C LEU A 351 3.56 -0.89 21.38
N ILE A 352 3.26 -2.01 22.06
CA ILE A 352 2.46 -3.11 21.51
C ILE A 352 1.06 -2.62 21.14
N GLY A 353 0.41 -1.86 22.03
CA GLY A 353 -0.89 -1.24 21.77
C GLY A 353 -0.86 -0.34 20.54
N ALA A 354 0.16 0.52 20.40
CA ALA A 354 0.34 1.37 19.22
C ALA A 354 0.55 0.56 17.94
N LEU A 355 1.33 -0.53 17.98
CA LEU A 355 1.53 -1.42 16.84
C LEU A 355 0.23 -2.15 16.45
N ILE A 356 -0.54 -2.64 17.43
CA ILE A 356 -1.84 -3.26 17.21
C ILE A 356 -2.80 -2.26 16.57
N VAL A 357 -2.91 -1.05 17.11
CA VAL A 357 -3.73 0.01 16.55
C VAL A 357 -3.30 0.32 15.12
N LEU A 358 -1.99 0.39 14.85
CA LEU A 358 -1.46 0.64 13.50
C LEU A 358 -1.87 -0.46 12.51
N VAL A 359 -1.80 -1.73 12.90
CA VAL A 359 -2.20 -2.89 12.07
C VAL A 359 -3.71 -3.01 11.93
N LEU A 360 -4.49 -2.66 12.96
CA LEU A 360 -5.95 -2.68 12.90
C LEU A 360 -6.50 -1.51 12.06
N ARG A 361 -5.88 -0.34 12.17
CA ARG A 361 -6.30 0.89 11.48
C ARG A 361 -5.86 0.92 10.02
N SER A 362 -4.97 0.03 9.59
CA SER A 362 -4.60 -0.12 8.19
C SER A 362 -5.60 -0.94 7.36
N GLY A 363 -6.56 -1.63 8.00
CA GLY A 363 -7.65 -2.33 7.33
C GLY A 363 -8.86 -1.43 7.05
N HIS A 364 -9.57 -1.73 5.96
CA HIS A 364 -10.77 -0.99 5.50
C HIS A 364 -12.03 -1.22 6.36
N THR A 365 -11.98 -2.04 7.42
CA THR A 365 -13.16 -2.57 8.11
C THR A 365 -13.10 -2.54 9.63
N SER A 366 -12.13 -1.87 10.25
CA SER A 366 -11.92 -1.99 11.70
C SER A 366 -12.93 -1.23 12.56
N GLY A 367 -13.93 -0.55 11.96
CA GLY A 367 -15.00 0.13 12.69
C GLY A 367 -14.50 1.24 13.64
N MET A 368 -13.21 1.59 13.56
CA MET A 368 -12.60 2.58 14.43
C MET A 368 -12.91 3.99 13.89
N PRO A 369 -13.58 4.84 14.67
CA PRO A 369 -13.96 6.17 14.21
C PRO A 369 -12.71 6.99 13.86
N VAL A 370 -12.76 7.67 12.72
CA VAL A 370 -11.70 8.59 12.28
C VAL A 370 -11.96 9.97 12.91
N PRO A 371 -10.99 10.56 13.64
CA PRO A 371 -11.17 11.89 14.21
C PRO A 371 -11.51 12.94 13.14
N GLY A 372 -12.44 13.86 13.43
CA GLY A 372 -12.88 14.88 12.47
C GLY A 372 -11.75 15.81 11.97
N ILE A 373 -10.72 16.01 12.80
CA ILE A 373 -9.50 16.76 12.41
C ILE A 373 -8.74 16.01 11.30
N GLU A 374 -8.66 14.67 11.38
CA GLU A 374 -8.00 13.87 10.37
C GLU A 374 -8.76 13.92 9.04
N LEU A 375 -10.10 13.92 9.06
CA LEU A 375 -10.92 14.10 7.85
C LEU A 375 -10.66 15.45 7.19
N LYS A 376 -10.59 16.55 7.97
CA LYS A 376 -10.27 17.88 7.45
C LYS A 376 -8.86 17.96 6.86
N MET A 377 -7.88 17.37 7.55
CA MET A 377 -6.50 17.29 7.05
C MET A 377 -6.43 16.50 5.74
N ARG A 378 -7.17 15.38 5.65
CA ARG A 378 -7.23 14.57 4.42
C ARG A 378 -7.80 15.37 3.25
N ALA A 379 -8.90 16.08 3.45
CA ALA A 379 -9.49 16.95 2.43
C ALA A 379 -8.53 18.08 2.01
N ALA A 380 -7.83 18.70 2.95
CA ALA A 380 -6.83 19.73 2.63
C ALA A 380 -5.66 19.17 1.81
N LEU A 381 -5.22 17.94 2.09
CA LEU A 381 -4.17 17.28 1.32
C LEU A 381 -4.64 16.88 -0.08
N GLU A 382 -5.91 16.47 -0.24
CA GLU A 382 -6.51 16.16 -1.55
C GLU A 382 -6.62 17.42 -2.43
N GLN A 383 -6.88 18.59 -1.82
CA GLN A 383 -6.88 19.87 -2.56
C GLN A 383 -5.48 20.36 -2.93
N LEU A 384 -4.48 20.09 -2.08
CA LEU A 384 -3.11 20.58 -2.28
C LEU A 384 -2.27 19.67 -3.19
N PHE A 385 -2.55 18.35 -3.19
CA PHE A 385 -1.81 17.36 -3.94
C PHE A 385 -2.72 16.61 -4.91
N TYR A 386 -2.22 16.35 -6.13
CA TYR A 386 -2.88 15.46 -7.10
C TYR A 386 -3.23 14.09 -6.50
N ALA A 387 -2.38 13.56 -5.62
CA ALA A 387 -2.66 12.32 -4.90
C ALA A 387 -2.21 12.42 -3.44
N ARG A 388 -3.13 12.19 -2.51
CA ARG A 388 -2.90 12.34 -1.07
C ARG A 388 -1.77 11.44 -0.55
N PRO A 389 -0.68 12.00 0.01
CA PRO A 389 0.36 11.21 0.69
C PRO A 389 -0.20 10.46 1.90
N ARG A 390 0.32 9.25 2.16
CA ARG A 390 -0.12 8.46 3.32
C ARG A 390 0.37 9.11 4.62
N THR A 391 -0.54 9.34 5.57
CA THR A 391 -0.25 9.97 6.87
C THR A 391 0.92 9.32 7.61
N LYS A 392 1.02 7.98 7.57
CA LYS A 392 2.09 7.22 8.24
C LYS A 392 3.49 7.49 7.65
N GLU A 393 3.59 7.88 6.38
CA GLU A 393 4.85 8.21 5.72
C GLU A 393 5.36 9.58 6.18
N PHE A 394 4.54 10.62 6.01
CA PHE A 394 5.01 11.99 6.22
C PHE A 394 4.93 12.46 7.68
N MET A 395 4.04 11.92 8.51
CA MET A 395 3.95 12.35 9.92
C MET A 395 4.87 11.55 10.84
N ILE A 396 5.21 10.32 10.47
CA ILE A 396 5.87 9.36 11.38
C ILE A 396 7.16 8.82 10.76
N GLY A 397 7.07 8.09 9.64
CA GLY A 397 8.20 7.36 9.08
C GLY A 397 9.36 8.24 8.62
N HIS A 398 9.14 9.11 7.63
CA HIS A 398 10.21 9.93 7.07
C HIS A 398 10.76 10.98 8.06
N PRO A 399 9.96 11.61 8.94
CA PRO A 399 10.51 12.42 10.02
C PRO A 399 11.42 11.64 10.97
N ALA A 400 11.02 10.42 11.36
CA ALA A 400 11.84 9.54 12.20
C ALA A 400 13.13 9.13 11.49
N PHE A 401 13.14 9.00 10.16
CA PHE A 401 14.35 8.75 9.37
C PHE A 401 15.40 9.85 9.56
N LEU A 402 15.00 11.13 9.41
CA LEU A 402 15.92 12.26 9.60
C LEU A 402 16.38 12.37 11.06
N LEU A 403 15.49 12.09 12.02
CA LEU A 403 15.84 12.03 13.43
C LEU A 403 16.80 10.88 13.74
N ALA A 404 16.66 9.71 13.11
CA ALA A 404 17.57 8.58 13.28
C ALA A 404 18.98 8.95 12.83
N LEU A 405 19.11 9.63 11.68
CA LEU A 405 20.39 10.16 11.21
C LEU A 405 20.97 11.17 12.20
N CYS A 406 20.16 12.14 12.65
CA CYS A 406 20.60 13.13 13.63
C CYS A 406 21.08 12.47 14.93
N ALA A 407 20.30 11.53 15.49
CA ALA A 407 20.62 10.78 16.69
C ALA A 407 21.94 10.01 16.53
N ALA A 408 22.15 9.36 15.38
CA ALA A 408 23.37 8.64 15.09
C ALA A 408 24.60 9.55 14.96
N VAL A 409 24.47 10.70 14.27
CA VAL A 409 25.54 11.70 14.16
C VAL A 409 25.90 12.27 15.53
N ARG A 410 24.88 12.62 16.34
CA ARG A 410 25.04 13.21 17.67
C ARG A 410 25.41 12.19 18.76
N ARG A 411 25.54 10.90 18.41
CA ARG A 411 25.92 9.81 19.33
C ARG A 411 24.94 9.65 20.49
N TRP A 412 23.65 9.69 20.19
CA TRP A 412 22.61 9.31 21.14
C TRP A 412 22.71 7.82 21.49
N ARG A 413 22.02 7.42 22.57
CA ARG A 413 21.99 6.03 23.04
C ARG A 413 21.51 5.10 21.92
N THR A 414 22.16 3.95 21.74
CA THR A 414 21.88 3.07 20.59
C THR A 414 20.43 2.58 20.55
N TRP A 415 19.79 2.32 21.70
CA TRP A 415 18.36 1.97 21.76
C TRP A 415 17.42 3.05 21.20
N ILE A 416 17.78 4.35 21.29
CA ILE A 416 17.00 5.44 20.72
C ILE A 416 17.12 5.42 19.19
N ILE A 417 18.34 5.22 18.69
CA ILE A 417 18.60 5.08 17.25
C ILE A 417 17.83 3.86 16.71
N PHE A 418 17.86 2.74 17.43
CA PHE A 418 17.09 1.54 17.10
C PHE A 418 15.60 1.84 16.96
N ALA A 419 14.98 2.47 17.96
CA ALA A 419 13.57 2.83 17.92
C ALA A 419 13.24 3.73 16.72
N LEU A 420 14.04 4.78 16.47
CA LEU A 420 13.83 5.69 15.34
C LEU A 420 13.98 4.99 13.98
N VAL A 421 14.93 4.05 13.85
CA VAL A 421 15.10 3.23 12.65
C VAL A 421 13.88 2.33 12.40
N LEU A 422 13.32 1.70 13.44
CA LEU A 422 12.10 0.90 13.29
C LEU A 422 10.91 1.76 12.83
N VAL A 423 10.75 2.95 13.42
CA VAL A 423 9.71 3.90 13.01
C VAL A 423 9.94 4.38 11.57
N ALA A 424 11.19 4.66 11.19
CA ALA A 424 11.55 5.04 9.82
C ALA A 424 11.21 3.95 8.80
N THR A 425 11.35 2.68 9.20
CA THR A 425 11.02 1.52 8.37
C THR A 425 9.52 1.46 8.04
N ILE A 426 8.64 1.95 8.92
CA ILE A 426 7.19 2.05 8.66
C ILE A 426 6.92 2.95 7.44
N GLY A 427 7.65 4.06 7.31
CA GLY A 427 7.52 4.96 6.15
C GLY A 427 7.93 4.28 4.85
N GLN A 428 9.09 3.61 4.84
CA GLN A 428 9.59 2.92 3.65
C GLN A 428 8.70 1.73 3.25
N GLY A 429 8.23 0.95 4.24
CA GLY A 429 7.28 -0.15 4.00
C GLY A 429 5.92 0.33 3.47
N SER A 430 5.38 1.41 4.03
CA SER A 430 4.14 2.06 3.57
C SER A 430 4.18 2.43 2.09
N MET A 431 5.29 3.03 1.68
CA MET A 431 5.46 3.54 0.34
C MET A 431 5.42 2.39 -0.68
N VAL A 432 6.05 1.26 -0.36
CA VAL A 432 6.01 0.06 -1.20
C VAL A 432 4.64 -0.61 -1.17
N GLU A 433 3.99 -0.65 -0.01
CA GLU A 433 2.64 -1.21 0.15
C GLU A 433 1.59 -0.49 -0.72
N THR A 434 1.76 0.81 -0.96
CA THR A 434 0.84 1.58 -1.81
C THR A 434 0.66 0.96 -3.21
N PHE A 435 1.70 0.30 -3.74
CA PHE A 435 1.70 -0.39 -5.03
C PHE A 435 1.06 -1.78 -5.01
N ALA A 436 0.70 -2.30 -3.84
CA ALA A 436 -0.04 -3.56 -3.71
C ALA A 436 -1.52 -3.42 -4.05
N HIS A 437 -2.04 -2.19 -4.10
CA HIS A 437 -3.39 -1.89 -4.58
C HIS A 437 -3.38 -1.78 -6.10
N MET A 438 -3.38 -2.93 -6.78
CA MET A 438 -3.23 -3.03 -8.24
C MET A 438 -4.30 -2.29 -9.05
N ARG A 439 -5.45 -1.99 -8.46
CA ARG A 439 -6.49 -1.15 -9.07
C ARG A 439 -6.08 0.31 -9.30
N THR A 440 -5.16 0.82 -8.49
CA THR A 440 -4.79 2.23 -8.52
C THR A 440 -3.72 2.43 -9.58
N PRO A 441 -3.85 3.45 -10.46
CA PRO A 441 -2.81 3.77 -11.42
C PRO A 441 -1.43 3.93 -10.78
N ILE A 442 -0.41 3.41 -11.46
CA ILE A 442 0.99 3.42 -10.97
C ILE A 442 1.48 4.85 -10.75
N GLU A 443 1.14 5.76 -11.66
CA GLU A 443 1.48 7.19 -11.57
C GLU A 443 0.96 7.82 -10.28
N MET A 444 -0.29 7.51 -9.90
CA MET A 444 -0.88 8.04 -8.69
C MET A 444 -0.16 7.50 -7.45
N SER A 445 0.17 6.20 -7.46
CA SER A 445 0.95 5.58 -6.38
C SER A 445 2.35 6.19 -6.25
N LEU A 446 3.00 6.53 -7.36
CA LEU A 446 4.28 7.23 -7.38
C LEU A 446 4.16 8.65 -6.80
N VAL A 447 3.18 9.44 -7.25
CA VAL A 447 2.96 10.80 -6.76
C VAL A 447 2.71 10.81 -5.25
N ARG A 448 1.93 9.85 -4.73
CA ARG A 448 1.71 9.72 -3.27
C ARG A 448 3.01 9.48 -2.51
N GLY A 449 3.84 8.54 -3.00
CA GLY A 449 5.12 8.23 -2.37
C GLY A 449 6.09 9.41 -2.41
N ILE A 450 6.18 10.10 -3.55
CA ILE A 450 7.00 11.30 -3.72
C ILE A 450 6.51 12.42 -2.78
N GLY A 451 5.21 12.68 -2.73
CA GLY A 451 4.62 13.64 -1.81
C GLY A 451 4.88 13.29 -0.34
N GLY A 452 4.85 12.00 0.00
CA GLY A 452 5.18 11.48 1.33
C GLY A 452 6.64 11.74 1.71
N ILE A 453 7.57 11.56 0.78
CA ILE A 453 9.00 11.85 0.95
C ILE A 453 9.21 13.34 1.17
N PHE A 454 8.64 14.21 0.33
CA PHE A 454 8.82 15.65 0.43
C PHE A 454 8.23 16.21 1.72
N LEU A 455 6.96 15.92 2.01
CA LEU A 455 6.30 16.45 3.20
C LEU A 455 6.94 15.89 4.48
N GLY A 456 7.29 14.60 4.48
CA GLY A 456 7.94 13.96 5.62
C GLY A 456 9.38 14.39 5.84
N GLY A 457 10.13 14.63 4.77
CA GLY A 457 11.47 15.21 4.82
C GLY A 457 11.44 16.65 5.34
N ALA A 458 10.45 17.45 4.94
CA ALA A 458 10.28 18.82 5.42
C ALA A 458 9.98 18.85 6.93
N ILE A 459 9.01 18.05 7.37
CA ILE A 459 8.69 17.90 8.80
C ILE A 459 9.90 17.38 9.57
N GLY A 460 10.59 16.36 9.05
CA GLY A 460 11.82 15.84 9.66
C GLY A 460 12.92 16.89 9.79
N ALA A 461 13.12 17.74 8.80
CA ALA A 461 14.10 18.81 8.82
C ALA A 461 13.78 19.85 9.91
N VAL A 462 12.49 20.23 10.05
CA VAL A 462 12.02 21.10 11.13
C VAL A 462 12.28 20.47 12.49
N LEU A 463 11.95 19.18 12.68
CA LEU A 463 12.20 18.48 13.94
C LEU A 463 13.70 18.42 14.28
N VAL A 464 14.56 18.13 13.30
CA VAL A 464 16.02 18.13 13.50
C VAL A 464 16.53 19.53 13.89
N ALA A 465 15.99 20.59 13.27
CA ALA A 465 16.33 21.97 13.62
C ALA A 465 15.89 22.32 15.06
N LEU A 466 14.68 21.92 15.45
CA LEU A 466 14.17 22.13 16.81
C LEU A 466 15.01 21.37 17.86
N VAL A 467 15.38 20.13 17.58
CA VAL A 467 16.27 19.34 18.46
C VAL A 467 17.64 20.03 18.60
N ALA A 468 18.19 20.56 17.50
CA ALA A 468 19.45 21.29 17.55
C ALA A 468 19.35 22.59 18.36
N ALA A 469 18.26 23.35 18.18
CA ALA A 469 18.00 24.58 18.93
C ALA A 469 17.83 24.30 20.43
N TRP A 470 17.10 23.24 20.78
CA TRP A 470 16.89 22.81 22.16
C TRP A 470 18.21 22.41 22.84
N ASN A 471 19.05 21.62 22.15
CA ASN A 471 20.35 21.23 22.69
C ASN A 471 21.26 22.45 22.91
N HIS A 472 21.23 23.43 22.00
CA HIS A 472 22.01 24.65 22.17
C HIS A 472 21.52 25.49 23.37
N LEU A 473 20.20 25.56 23.58
CA LEU A 473 19.61 26.22 24.74
C LEU A 473 20.04 25.54 26.05
N LEU A 474 19.98 24.21 26.12
CA LEU A 474 20.42 23.44 27.29
C LEU A 474 21.90 23.66 27.60
N GLU A 475 22.76 23.69 26.59
CA GLU A 475 24.19 23.97 26.76
C GLU A 475 24.44 25.40 27.27
N ARG A 476 23.66 26.39 26.81
CA ARG A 476 23.76 27.76 27.32
C ARG A 476 23.32 27.86 28.78
N VAL A 477 22.20 27.24 29.14
CA VAL A 477 21.71 27.19 30.52
C VAL A 477 22.72 26.51 31.44
N ARG A 478 23.31 25.39 31.00
CA ARG A 478 24.33 24.65 31.77
C ARG A 478 25.69 25.38 31.89
N LYS A 479 25.95 26.40 31.06
CA LYS A 479 27.12 27.29 31.19
C LYS A 479 26.83 28.52 32.05
N ALA A 480 25.55 28.84 32.28
CA ALA A 480 25.10 29.98 33.06
C ALA A 480 24.84 29.63 34.55
N VAL A 481 24.67 28.33 34.84
CA VAL A 481 24.67 27.72 36.19
C VAL A 481 26.04 27.11 36.42
#